data_AF-A0A3N1HFY3-F1
#
_entry.id   AF-A0A3N1HFY3-F1
#
_cell.length_a   1.000
_cell.length_b   1.000
_cell.length_c   1.000
_cell.angle_alpha   90.00
_cell.angle_beta   90.00
_cell.angle_gamma   90.00
#
_symmetry.space_group_name_H-M   'P 1'
#
loop_
_entity.id
_entity.type
_entity.pdbx_description
1 polymer ?
#
loop_
_entity_poly.entity_id
_entity_poly.type
_entity_poly.pdbx_seq_one_letter_code
_entity_poly.pdbx_strand_id
1 'polypeptide(L)'
;MPGVTPVALGSPERTAAELLTVLRRLKGTRDPGLEVSATQAAELAHRHGAGLLAVVEHRDADPALLMAGVVAVDRPADPDELGFHLDGPSIREVTRGETATGYPVVIVERIPVAGPGAQLQVVVSDPDQPRIAVFTLHSPTGRGWLEVAGIAGRFVSGVRFSGDGTRSASGRPPGGTSGRSGRR
;
A
#
# COMPACT_ATOMS: atom_id res chain seq x y z
N MET A 1 3.10 -4.17 -16.33
CA MET A 1 4.52 -3.78 -16.18
C MET A 1 5.34 -5.05 -15.94
N PRO A 2 6.51 -5.25 -16.56
CA PRO A 2 7.36 -6.40 -16.27
C PRO A 2 7.75 -6.46 -14.78
N GLY A 3 7.73 -7.65 -14.19
CA GLY A 3 8.10 -7.88 -12.80
C GLY A 3 7.01 -7.55 -11.77
N VAL A 4 5.80 -7.15 -12.19
CA VAL A 4 4.65 -6.94 -11.30
C VAL A 4 3.46 -7.74 -11.82
N THR A 5 3.07 -8.78 -11.09
CA THR A 5 1.92 -9.64 -11.40
C THR A 5 0.76 -9.31 -10.46
N PRO A 6 -0.31 -8.63 -10.92
CA PRO A 6 -1.48 -8.36 -10.09
C PRO A 6 -2.27 -9.63 -9.80
N VAL A 7 -2.95 -9.64 -8.65
CA VAL A 7 -3.90 -10.67 -8.20
C VAL A 7 -5.30 -10.07 -8.19
N ALA A 8 -6.32 -10.79 -8.65
CA ALA A 8 -7.67 -10.25 -8.64
C ALA A 8 -8.21 -10.17 -7.21
N LEU A 9 -8.82 -9.02 -6.90
CA LEU A 9 -9.46 -8.75 -5.62
C LEU A 9 -10.96 -9.06 -5.74
N GLY A 10 -11.30 -10.32 -5.46
CA GLY A 10 -12.68 -10.84 -5.50
C GLY A 10 -13.23 -11.05 -4.09
N SER A 11 -13.28 -12.30 -3.63
CA SER A 11 -13.42 -12.63 -2.21
C SER A 11 -12.03 -12.94 -1.61
N PRO A 12 -11.86 -12.91 -0.28
CA PRO A 12 -10.60 -13.31 0.36
C PRO A 12 -10.11 -14.68 -0.10
N GLU A 13 -10.99 -15.67 -0.21
CA GLU A 13 -10.66 -17.04 -0.61
C GLU A 13 -10.20 -17.09 -2.06
N ARG A 14 -10.89 -16.39 -2.97
CA ARG A 14 -10.52 -16.33 -4.38
C ARG A 14 -9.19 -15.61 -4.57
N THR A 15 -9.00 -14.49 -3.87
CA THR A 15 -7.74 -13.74 -3.88
C THR A 15 -6.58 -14.58 -3.35
N ALA A 16 -6.78 -15.33 -2.26
CA ALA A 16 -5.78 -16.23 -1.71
C ALA A 16 -5.40 -17.34 -2.71
N ALA A 17 -6.39 -17.97 -3.35
CA ALA A 17 -6.17 -19.01 -4.35
C ALA A 17 -5.38 -18.50 -5.57
N GLU A 18 -5.70 -17.31 -6.06
CA GLU A 18 -4.97 -16.67 -7.16
C GLU A 18 -3.54 -16.29 -6.75
N LEU A 19 -3.36 -15.67 -5.58
CA LEU A 19 -2.04 -15.34 -5.05
C LEU A 19 -1.17 -16.59 -4.88
N LEU A 20 -1.72 -17.65 -4.30
CA LEU A 20 -1.03 -18.92 -4.13
C LEU A 20 -0.63 -19.55 -5.47
N THR A 21 -1.46 -19.40 -6.50
CA THR A 21 -1.15 -19.86 -7.86
C THR A 21 0.07 -19.12 -8.41
N VAL A 22 0.13 -17.79 -8.24
CA VAL A 22 1.30 -17.00 -8.64
C VAL A 22 2.54 -17.42 -7.84
N LEU A 23 2.46 -17.50 -6.51
CA LEU A 23 3.61 -17.86 -5.66
C LEU A 23 4.16 -19.27 -5.96
N ARG A 24 3.27 -20.24 -6.20
CA ARG A 24 3.66 -21.62 -6.58
C ARG A 24 4.40 -21.65 -7.91
N ARG A 25 3.96 -20.85 -8.90
CA ARG A 25 4.67 -20.71 -10.19
C ARG A 25 6.10 -20.21 -10.00
N LEU A 26 6.33 -19.32 -9.05
CA LEU A 26 7.63 -18.68 -8.83
C LEU A 26 8.57 -19.53 -7.98
N LYS A 27 8.08 -20.15 -6.91
CA LYS A 27 8.93 -20.97 -6.03
C LYS A 27 9.21 -22.36 -6.59
N GLY A 28 8.38 -22.89 -7.50
CA GLY A 28 8.57 -24.20 -8.13
C GLY A 28 8.39 -25.41 -7.21
N THR A 29 8.37 -25.23 -5.89
CA THR A 29 8.17 -26.29 -4.88
C THR A 29 6.90 -26.05 -4.05
N ARG A 30 6.26 -27.14 -3.61
CA ARG A 30 5.12 -27.08 -2.66
C ARG A 30 5.64 -26.74 -1.27
N ASP A 31 5.35 -25.53 -0.83
CA ASP A 31 5.62 -25.04 0.53
C ASP A 31 4.25 -24.77 1.22
N PRO A 32 3.88 -25.55 2.25
CA PRO A 32 2.65 -25.34 3.00
C PRO A 32 2.55 -23.96 3.65
N GLY A 33 3.69 -23.34 3.97
CA GLY A 33 3.74 -21.98 4.52
C GLY A 33 3.18 -20.94 3.54
N LEU A 34 3.34 -21.16 2.23
CA LEU A 34 2.81 -20.24 1.21
C LEU A 34 1.29 -20.16 1.21
N GLU A 35 0.60 -21.25 1.54
CA GLU A 35 -0.86 -21.27 1.58
C GLU A 35 -1.38 -20.43 2.74
N VAL A 36 -0.78 -20.58 3.92
CA VAL A 36 -1.08 -19.75 5.09
C VAL A 36 -0.77 -18.27 4.80
N SER A 37 0.39 -17.97 4.22
CA SER A 37 0.77 -16.60 3.87
C SER A 37 -0.15 -15.98 2.81
N ALA A 38 -0.57 -16.76 1.81
CA ALA A 38 -1.48 -16.27 0.77
C ALA A 38 -2.86 -15.92 1.36
N THR A 39 -3.39 -16.78 2.24
CA THR A 39 -4.65 -16.52 2.96
C THR A 39 -4.54 -15.27 3.82
N GLN A 40 -3.49 -15.16 4.64
CA GLN A 40 -3.28 -13.98 5.50
C GLN A 40 -3.14 -12.69 4.70
N ALA A 41 -2.40 -12.71 3.59
CA ALA A 41 -2.24 -11.56 2.71
C ALA A 41 -3.56 -11.14 2.06
N ALA A 42 -4.37 -12.10 1.60
CA ALA A 42 -5.68 -11.83 1.05
C ALA A 42 -6.63 -11.24 2.10
N GLU A 43 -6.71 -11.86 3.29
CA GLU A 43 -7.52 -11.33 4.39
C GLU A 43 -7.13 -9.91 4.77
N LEU A 44 -5.83 -9.62 4.83
CA LEU A 44 -5.32 -8.28 5.13
C LEU A 44 -5.69 -7.28 4.03
N ALA A 45 -5.51 -7.65 2.76
CA ALA A 45 -5.89 -6.82 1.62
C ALA A 45 -7.39 -6.47 1.65
N HIS A 46 -8.26 -7.45 1.92
CA HIS A 46 -9.70 -7.25 2.02
C HIS A 46 -10.10 -6.44 3.25
N ARG A 47 -9.53 -6.73 4.42
CA ARG A 47 -9.79 -6.01 5.68
C ARG A 47 -9.46 -4.52 5.57
N HIS A 48 -8.41 -4.18 4.84
CA HIS A 48 -7.96 -2.80 4.64
C HIS A 48 -8.49 -2.15 3.36
N GLY A 49 -9.39 -2.83 2.62
CA GLY A 49 -9.98 -2.28 1.40
C GLY A 49 -8.93 -1.95 0.33
N ALA A 50 -7.89 -2.78 0.20
CA ALA A 50 -6.87 -2.60 -0.81
C ALA A 50 -7.51 -2.54 -2.21
N GLY A 51 -7.07 -1.59 -3.03
CA GLY A 51 -7.41 -1.51 -4.45
C GLY A 51 -6.44 -2.31 -5.33
N LEU A 52 -5.31 -2.75 -4.76
CA LEU A 52 -4.29 -3.54 -5.45
C LEU A 52 -3.66 -4.56 -4.50
N LEU A 53 -3.49 -5.78 -5.00
CA LEU A 53 -2.56 -6.78 -4.48
C LEU A 53 -1.77 -7.33 -5.67
N ALA A 54 -0.45 -7.40 -5.54
CA ALA A 54 0.43 -7.89 -6.59
C ALA A 54 1.65 -8.61 -6.02
N VAL A 55 2.21 -9.52 -6.80
CA VAL A 55 3.53 -10.12 -6.55
C VAL A 55 4.56 -9.38 -7.39
N VAL A 56 5.62 -8.92 -6.74
CA VAL A 56 6.78 -8.29 -7.38
C VAL A 56 7.90 -9.32 -7.47
N GLU A 57 8.47 -9.50 -8.66
CA GLU A 57 9.45 -10.54 -8.94
C GLU A 57 10.69 -10.00 -9.67
N HIS A 58 11.84 -10.57 -9.32
CA HIS A 58 13.09 -10.36 -10.03
C HIS A 58 13.90 -11.67 -9.97
N ARG A 59 14.69 -11.96 -11.02
CA ARG A 59 15.46 -13.23 -11.11
C ARG A 59 16.47 -13.40 -9.96
N ASP A 60 16.96 -12.28 -9.44
CA ASP A 60 17.98 -12.23 -8.38
C ASP A 60 17.38 -11.96 -6.98
N ALA A 61 16.05 -12.00 -6.84
CA ALA A 61 15.34 -11.69 -5.61
C ALA A 61 14.30 -12.74 -5.24
N ASP A 62 13.95 -12.80 -3.96
CA ASP A 62 12.77 -13.55 -3.53
C ASP A 62 11.50 -12.72 -3.82
N PRO A 63 10.36 -13.37 -4.14
CA PRO A 63 9.12 -12.63 -4.42
C PRO A 63 8.69 -11.75 -3.25
N ALA A 64 8.25 -10.53 -3.56
CA ALA A 64 7.70 -9.58 -2.61
C ALA A 64 6.22 -9.32 -2.88
N LEU A 65 5.47 -8.95 -1.85
CA LEU A 65 4.04 -8.61 -1.97
C LEU A 65 3.87 -7.10 -1.96
N LEU A 66 3.22 -6.57 -3.00
CA LEU A 66 2.84 -5.18 -3.11
C LEU A 66 1.33 -5.05 -2.88
N MET A 67 0.94 -4.29 -1.87
CA MET A 67 -0.45 -3.91 -1.61
C MET A 67 -0.61 -2.41 -1.82
N ALA A 68 -1.75 -1.97 -2.35
CA ALA A 68 -2.05 -0.54 -2.40
C ALA A 68 -3.52 -0.24 -2.16
N GLY A 69 -3.79 0.96 -1.64
CA GLY A 69 -5.12 1.49 -1.43
C GLY A 69 -5.14 3.00 -1.56
N VAL A 70 -6.32 3.54 -1.85
CA VAL A 70 -6.57 4.99 -1.85
C VAL A 70 -7.34 5.34 -0.59
N VAL A 71 -6.82 6.29 0.17
CA VAL A 71 -7.38 6.72 1.46
C VAL A 71 -7.80 8.19 1.33
N ALA A 72 -9.04 8.49 1.72
CA ALA A 72 -9.48 9.88 1.85
C ALA A 72 -8.81 10.51 3.08
N VAL A 73 -8.37 11.75 2.94
CA VAL A 73 -7.76 12.55 4.02
C VAL A 73 -8.57 13.84 4.21
N ASP A 74 -8.42 14.52 5.33
CA ASP A 74 -9.21 15.73 5.60
C ASP A 74 -8.79 16.94 4.73
N ARG A 75 -7.52 16.97 4.34
CA ARG A 75 -6.92 17.98 3.45
C ARG A 75 -5.84 17.32 2.60
N PRO A 76 -5.52 17.86 1.40
CA PRO A 76 -4.37 17.40 0.62
C PRO A 76 -3.14 17.32 1.52
N ALA A 77 -2.52 16.14 1.55
CA ALA A 77 -1.49 15.85 2.52
C ALA A 77 -0.16 16.50 2.09
N ASP A 78 0.35 17.40 2.94
CA ASP A 78 1.69 17.94 2.80
C ASP A 78 2.71 16.80 2.99
N PRO A 79 3.60 16.55 2.01
CA PRO A 79 4.68 15.56 2.13
C PRO A 79 5.52 15.71 3.41
N ASP A 80 5.70 16.96 3.89
CA ASP A 80 6.50 17.20 5.08
C ASP A 80 5.80 16.77 6.37
N GLU A 81 4.49 16.95 6.45
CA GLU A 81 3.68 16.45 7.56
C GLU A 81 3.58 14.92 7.55
N LEU A 82 3.44 14.32 6.37
CA LEU A 82 3.39 12.87 6.18
C LEU A 82 4.67 12.18 6.66
N GLY A 83 5.84 12.72 6.31
CA GLY A 83 7.12 12.16 6.74
C GLY A 83 7.25 12.07 8.26
N PHE A 84 6.82 13.10 8.98
CA PHE A 84 6.84 13.15 10.46
C PHE A 84 5.96 12.08 11.11
N HIS A 85 4.80 11.78 10.50
CA HIS A 85 3.85 10.80 11.06
C HIS A 85 4.26 9.36 10.81
N LEU A 86 5.23 9.15 9.92
CA LEU A 86 5.71 7.82 9.57
C LEU A 86 6.86 7.36 10.46
N ASP A 87 7.35 8.18 11.40
CA ASP A 87 8.49 7.90 12.29
C ASP A 87 8.35 6.67 13.20
N GLY A 88 9.47 6.00 13.52
CA GLY A 88 9.47 4.79 14.36
C GLY A 88 10.81 4.01 14.36
N PRO A 89 11.02 3.11 15.34
CA PRO A 89 12.33 2.49 15.64
C PRO A 89 12.88 1.55 14.56
N SER A 90 12.11 1.28 13.50
CA SER A 90 12.47 0.39 12.39
C SER A 90 12.68 1.11 11.06
N ILE A 91 12.64 2.44 11.05
CA ILE A 91 12.85 3.23 9.84
C ILE A 91 14.33 3.38 9.60
N ARG A 92 14.73 3.01 8.40
CA ARG A 92 16.08 3.18 7.91
C ARG A 92 16.21 4.49 7.15
N GLU A 93 15.24 4.81 6.30
CA GLU A 93 15.30 5.97 5.42
C GLU A 93 13.90 6.54 5.13
N VAL A 94 13.83 7.87 5.04
CA VAL A 94 12.67 8.61 4.53
C VAL A 94 13.15 9.47 3.38
N THR A 95 12.66 9.20 2.18
CA THR A 95 12.98 9.94 0.95
C THR A 95 11.76 10.69 0.47
N ARG A 96 11.95 11.92 -0.02
CA ARG A 96 10.90 12.73 -0.65
C ARG A 96 11.22 12.91 -2.12
N GLY A 97 10.18 13.07 -2.94
CA GLY A 97 10.36 13.38 -4.36
C GLY A 97 9.03 13.55 -5.08
N GLU A 98 9.07 13.30 -6.38
CA GLU A 98 7.90 13.35 -7.26
C GLU A 98 7.84 12.07 -8.12
N THR A 99 6.63 11.61 -8.43
CA THR A 99 6.41 10.57 -9.43
C THR A 99 6.73 11.11 -10.83
N ALA A 100 6.92 10.22 -11.82
CA ALA A 100 7.09 10.66 -13.22
C ALA A 100 5.84 11.36 -13.80
N THR A 101 4.71 11.25 -13.10
CA THR A 101 3.45 11.93 -13.39
C THR A 101 3.28 13.26 -12.63
N GLY A 102 4.28 13.68 -11.85
CA GLY A 102 4.31 14.98 -11.16
C GLY A 102 3.61 14.99 -9.80
N TYR A 103 3.26 13.84 -9.23
CA TYR A 103 2.64 13.79 -7.90
C TYR A 103 3.70 13.78 -6.79
N PRO A 104 3.53 14.56 -5.72
CA PRO A 104 4.39 14.48 -4.56
C PRO A 104 4.39 13.08 -3.96
N VAL A 105 5.57 12.59 -3.57
CA VAL A 105 5.73 11.26 -2.97
C VAL A 105 6.65 11.27 -1.76
N VAL A 106 6.25 10.54 -0.72
CA VAL A 106 7.07 10.20 0.44
C VAL A 106 7.32 8.69 0.43
N ILE A 107 8.57 8.29 0.53
CA ILE A 107 9.01 6.90 0.55
C ILE A 107 9.63 6.63 1.90
N VAL A 108 9.18 5.58 2.58
CA VAL A 108 9.71 5.15 3.87
C VAL A 108 10.19 3.71 3.73
N GLU A 109 11.48 3.51 3.96
CA GLU A 109 12.10 2.20 3.99
C GLU A 109 12.26 1.73 5.45
N ARG A 110 11.77 0.51 5.71
CA ARG A 110 11.90 -0.17 7.00
C ARG A 110 12.64 -1.47 6.81
N ILE A 111 13.83 -1.55 7.40
CA ILE A 111 14.64 -2.78 7.44
C ILE A 111 14.86 -3.11 8.91
N PRO A 112 14.28 -4.21 9.42
CA PRO A 112 14.49 -4.62 10.80
C PRO A 112 15.98 -4.76 11.13
N VAL A 113 16.42 -4.15 12.23
CA VAL A 113 17.80 -4.32 12.72
C VAL A 113 18.04 -5.77 13.18
N ALA A 114 17.00 -6.42 13.69
CA ALA A 114 16.98 -7.83 14.05
C ALA A 114 15.79 -8.53 13.39
N GLY A 115 16.07 -9.54 12.57
CA GLY A 115 15.07 -10.34 11.87
C GLY A 115 15.17 -10.25 10.34
N PRO A 116 14.62 -11.24 9.61
CA PRO A 116 14.60 -11.22 8.16
C PRO A 116 13.56 -10.23 7.62
N GLY A 117 13.73 -9.86 6.35
CA GLY A 117 12.74 -9.11 5.58
C GLY A 117 13.04 -7.62 5.43
N ALA A 118 12.24 -6.97 4.60
CA ALA A 118 12.27 -5.54 4.35
C ALA A 118 10.89 -5.04 3.92
N GLN A 119 10.62 -3.78 4.21
CA GLN A 119 9.37 -3.12 3.82
C GLN A 119 9.65 -1.75 3.22
N LEU A 120 8.89 -1.41 2.18
CA LEU A 120 8.83 -0.07 1.58
C LEU A 120 7.39 0.40 1.70
N GLN A 121 7.17 1.59 2.24
CA GLN A 121 5.89 2.25 2.17
C GLN A 121 6.04 3.50 1.31
N VAL A 122 5.20 3.65 0.30
CA VAL A 122 5.19 4.80 -0.60
C VAL A 122 3.83 5.49 -0.49
N VAL A 123 3.84 6.78 -0.16
CA VAL A 123 2.63 7.60 -0.08
C VAL A 123 2.69 8.63 -1.18
N VAL A 124 1.72 8.57 -2.10
CA VAL A 124 1.57 9.52 -3.19
C VAL A 124 0.37 10.42 -2.88
N SER A 125 0.58 11.73 -2.83
CA SER A 125 -0.49 12.71 -2.56
C SER A 125 -1.17 13.15 -3.84
N ASP A 126 -2.50 13.22 -3.84
CA ASP A 126 -3.26 13.92 -4.88
C ASP A 126 -3.28 15.43 -4.54
N PRO A 127 -2.65 16.31 -5.34
CA PRO A 127 -2.65 17.75 -5.06
C PRO A 127 -4.01 18.39 -5.29
N ASP A 128 -4.86 17.76 -6.11
CA ASP A 128 -6.14 18.33 -6.55
C ASP A 128 -7.32 17.85 -5.68
N GLN A 129 -7.15 16.71 -4.99
CA GLN A 129 -8.19 16.11 -4.16
C GLN A 129 -7.65 15.66 -2.80
N PRO A 130 -8.47 15.70 -1.73
CA PRO A 130 -8.03 15.29 -0.40
C PRO A 130 -8.01 13.75 -0.28
N ARG A 131 -7.08 13.11 -1.00
CA ARG A 131 -6.83 11.67 -0.98
C ARG A 131 -5.35 11.37 -1.18
N ILE A 132 -4.93 10.21 -0.69
CA ILE A 132 -3.57 9.68 -0.88
C ILE A 132 -3.65 8.26 -1.41
N ALA A 133 -2.67 7.85 -2.21
CA ALA A 133 -2.44 6.45 -2.53
C ALA A 133 -1.29 5.92 -1.68
N VAL A 134 -1.55 4.87 -0.92
CA VAL A 134 -0.54 4.20 -0.08
C VAL A 134 -0.19 2.87 -0.70
N PHE A 135 1.09 2.65 -0.96
CA PHE A 135 1.66 1.41 -1.45
C PHE A 135 2.55 0.83 -0.37
N THR A 136 2.40 -0.46 -0.09
CA THR A 136 3.24 -1.19 0.85
C THR A 136 3.83 -2.40 0.15
N LEU A 137 5.15 -2.41 -0.03
CA LEU A 137 5.91 -3.57 -0.50
C LEU A 137 6.49 -4.29 0.71
N HIS A 138 6.25 -5.60 0.81
CA HIS A 138 6.82 -6.46 1.83
C HIS A 138 7.65 -7.57 1.18
N SER A 139 8.95 -7.61 1.48
CA SER A 139 9.85 -8.72 1.14
C SER A 139 10.06 -9.56 2.40
N PRO A 140 9.58 -10.82 2.45
CA PRO A 140 9.66 -11.64 3.67
C PRO A 140 11.10 -11.98 4.10
N THR A 141 12.01 -12.13 3.14
CA THR A 141 13.41 -12.55 3.40
C THR A 141 14.40 -11.39 3.30
N GLY A 142 14.06 -10.33 2.56
CA GLY A 142 14.97 -9.22 2.24
C GLY A 142 15.99 -9.55 1.15
N ARG A 143 16.01 -10.79 0.63
CA ARG A 143 16.93 -11.20 -0.44
C ARG A 143 16.57 -10.52 -1.76
N GLY A 144 17.52 -9.79 -2.34
CA GLY A 144 17.32 -9.01 -3.57
C GLY A 144 16.36 -7.83 -3.37
N TRP A 145 16.39 -7.23 -2.17
CA TRP A 145 15.49 -6.17 -1.78
C TRP A 145 15.54 -4.95 -2.71
N LEU A 146 16.73 -4.49 -3.09
CA LEU A 146 16.90 -3.31 -3.94
C LEU A 146 16.26 -3.49 -5.31
N GLU A 147 16.26 -4.73 -5.82
CA GLU A 147 15.75 -5.12 -7.11
C GLU A 147 14.22 -5.05 -7.11
N VAL A 148 13.57 -5.67 -6.11
CA VAL A 148 12.10 -5.61 -5.98
C VAL A 148 11.61 -4.23 -5.57
N ALA A 149 12.35 -3.50 -4.72
CA ALA A 149 12.07 -2.11 -4.38
C ALA A 149 12.17 -1.19 -5.61
N GLY A 150 13.18 -1.39 -6.46
CA GLY A 150 13.35 -0.65 -7.71
C GLY A 150 12.24 -0.93 -8.73
N ILE A 151 11.75 -2.17 -8.82
CA ILE A 151 10.58 -2.51 -9.65
C ILE A 151 9.32 -1.83 -9.10
N ALA A 152 9.07 -1.93 -7.79
CA ALA A 152 7.92 -1.28 -7.17
C ALA A 152 7.99 0.25 -7.30
N GLY A 153 9.16 0.87 -7.13
CA GLY A 153 9.36 2.30 -7.32
C GLY A 153 9.01 2.75 -8.75
N ARG A 154 9.46 2.01 -9.77
CA ARG A 154 9.09 2.27 -11.17
C ARG A 154 7.58 2.09 -11.41
N PHE A 155 6.94 1.11 -10.76
CA PHE A 155 5.50 0.91 -10.84
C PHE A 155 4.74 2.12 -10.26
N VAL A 156 5.12 2.53 -9.04
CA VAL A 156 4.49 3.66 -8.34
C VAL A 156 4.74 4.99 -9.06
N SER A 157 5.92 5.17 -9.67
CA SER A 157 6.26 6.38 -10.43
C SER A 157 5.30 6.63 -11.61
N GLY A 158 4.63 5.59 -12.13
CA GLY A 158 3.63 5.70 -13.20
C GLY A 158 2.19 5.95 -12.74
N VAL A 159 1.94 6.08 -11.43
CA VAL A 159 0.59 6.23 -10.88
C VAL A 159 -0.09 7.49 -11.39
N ARG A 160 -1.38 7.37 -11.69
CA ARG A 160 -2.26 8.49 -12.00
C ARG A 160 -3.52 8.39 -11.16
N PHE A 161 -3.90 9.49 -10.55
CA PHE A 161 -5.24 9.64 -9.99
C PHE A 161 -6.21 9.92 -11.14
N SER A 162 -7.31 9.18 -11.21
CA SER A 162 -8.35 9.35 -12.24
C SER A 162 -9.71 9.50 -11.57
N GLY A 163 -10.49 10.49 -12.03
CA GLY A 163 -11.85 10.77 -11.56
C GLY A 163 -11.93 11.50 -10.21
N ASP A 164 -13.11 12.03 -9.92
CA ASP A 164 -13.50 12.56 -8.61
C ASP A 164 -13.68 11.37 -7.67
N GLY A 165 -12.79 11.23 -6.68
CA GLY A 165 -12.86 10.13 -5.73
C GLY A 165 -14.24 10.06 -5.08
N THR A 166 -14.84 8.88 -5.04
CA THR A 166 -16.07 8.64 -4.30
C THR A 166 -15.86 9.12 -2.87
N ARG A 167 -16.58 10.18 -2.47
CA ARG A 167 -16.59 10.65 -1.09
C ARG A 167 -16.92 9.45 -0.21
N SER A 168 -15.94 9.00 0.57
CA SER A 168 -16.19 8.02 1.62
C SER A 168 -17.21 8.66 2.56
N ALA A 169 -18.43 8.12 2.56
CA ALA A 169 -19.52 8.61 3.39
C ALA A 169 -19.29 8.16 4.84
N SER A 170 -18.23 8.67 5.48
CA SER A 170 -18.12 8.63 6.94
C SER A 170 -19.01 9.74 7.49
N GLY A 171 -20.01 9.33 8.26
CA GLY A 171 -21.20 10.09 8.62
C GLY A 171 -20.95 11.47 9.21
N ARG A 172 -21.76 12.42 8.74
CA ARG A 172 -22.04 13.69 9.42
C ARG A 172 -22.55 13.35 10.83
N PRO A 173 -21.98 13.89 11.92
CA PRO A 173 -22.61 13.80 13.23
C PRO A 173 -24.00 14.42 13.12
N PRO A 174 -25.05 13.83 13.74
CA PRO A 174 -26.36 14.46 13.74
C PRO A 174 -26.23 15.81 14.42
N GLY A 175 -26.35 16.88 13.63
CA GLY A 175 -26.47 18.24 14.13
C GLY A 175 -27.70 18.31 15.01
N GLY A 176 -27.49 18.40 16.32
CA GLY A 176 -28.54 18.65 17.29
C GLY A 176 -29.10 20.04 17.06
N THR A 177 -30.28 20.12 16.44
CA THR A 177 -31.14 21.29 16.50
C THR A 177 -32.14 21.13 17.65
N SER A 178 -31.99 21.90 18.72
CA SER A 178 -33.05 22.64 19.43
C SER A 178 -32.41 23.30 20.67
N GLY A 179 -32.76 24.50 21.11
CA GLY A 179 -33.84 25.39 20.72
C GLY A 179 -33.61 26.78 21.33
N ARG A 180 -34.20 27.77 20.69
CA ARG A 180 -34.20 29.19 21.04
C ARG A 180 -35.34 29.51 22.02
N SER A 181 -35.13 30.55 22.83
CA SER A 181 -36.11 31.37 23.58
C SER A 181 -36.50 30.85 24.99
N GLY A 182 -36.62 31.68 26.03
CA GLY A 182 -36.76 33.14 26.03
C GLY A 182 -36.66 33.81 27.40
N ARG A 183 -36.92 35.12 27.36
CA ARG A 183 -36.99 36.11 28.44
C ARG A 183 -37.66 35.63 29.74
N ARG A 184 -37.09 36.00 30.89
CA ARG A 184 -37.64 37.03 31.81
C ARG A 184 -36.57 37.49 32.77
#